data_AF-A0A7J6QDE8-F1
#
_entry.id   AF-A0A7J6QDE8-F1
#
_cell.length_a   1.000
_cell.length_b   1.000
_cell.length_c   1.000
_cell.angle_alpha   90.00
_cell.angle_beta   90.00
_cell.angle_gamma   90.00
#
_symmetry.space_group_name_H-M   'P 1'
#
loop_
_entity.id
_entity.type
_entity.pdbx_description
1 polymer ?
#
loop_
_entity_poly.entity_id
_entity_poly.type
_entity_poly.pdbx_seq_one_letter_code
_entity_poly.pdbx_strand_id
1 'polypeptide(L)'
;MVVLVTRERRLPYARAVEDDVALDRSFFDKLVQPSTTDTDWDIYLVESIWPILSRGLAALALEVERLHFRKDGDPLVRRRFCPLAWLAQYLLRNKPKSGTHDAEGVRREKQLEKFSEWADLERGRREIYRREKEVRRVFNGFSARRQVRISALPKVVAVLDELTWLGGELVNSEYCKTQSILESFRGKDSIDFEEFWRWFAGPARGAGGVPLRWTAFVRAEARKHYKDARELKAMRIEEKEVAVVGAIRADEDRDELEFTELCTKLSENEKIRRILDEDFILTGMEPAEGEEVVDEVPPRGSHVELLCDLMEKAGFRKDPNRFSGDEIAPELAALGAQQTSACEGAKWTVGCMHQWSLLQRLLVCEC
;
A
#
# COMPACT_ATOMS: atom_id res chain seq x y z
N MET A 1 -31.34 -3.44 72.98
CA MET A 1 -30.98 -4.18 71.75
C MET A 1 -32.24 -4.32 70.90
N VAL A 2 -32.53 -3.32 70.07
CA VAL A 2 -33.71 -3.29 69.18
C VAL A 2 -33.21 -3.75 67.82
N VAL A 3 -33.58 -4.97 67.43
CA VAL A 3 -33.27 -5.52 66.11
C VAL A 3 -34.23 -4.87 65.13
N LEU A 4 -33.77 -3.82 64.45
CA LEU A 4 -34.44 -3.27 63.27
C LEU A 4 -34.30 -4.29 62.13
N VAL A 5 -35.23 -5.23 62.06
CA VAL A 5 -35.47 -6.01 60.84
C VAL A 5 -36.18 -5.09 59.86
N THR A 6 -35.41 -4.30 59.11
CA THR A 6 -35.90 -3.67 57.88
C THR A 6 -36.14 -4.77 56.86
N ARG A 7 -37.34 -5.34 56.90
CA ARG A 7 -37.84 -6.25 55.87
C ARG A 7 -38.01 -5.43 54.60
N GLU A 8 -36.94 -5.31 53.81
CA GLU A 8 -36.96 -4.81 52.44
C GLU A 8 -37.95 -5.69 51.65
N ARG A 9 -39.23 -5.31 51.62
CA ARG A 9 -40.14 -5.71 50.55
C ARG A 9 -39.66 -4.97 49.30
N ARG A 10 -38.58 -5.46 48.70
CA ARG A 10 -38.20 -5.06 47.33
C ARG A 10 -39.41 -5.40 46.46
N LEU A 11 -39.92 -4.39 45.76
CA LEU A 11 -41.05 -4.55 44.85
C LEU A 11 -40.69 -5.67 43.84
N PRO A 12 -41.49 -6.75 43.74
CA PRO A 12 -41.18 -7.89 42.86
C PRO A 12 -41.09 -7.48 41.37
N TYR A 13 -41.67 -6.34 41.00
CA TYR A 13 -41.63 -5.79 39.64
C TYR A 13 -40.24 -5.30 39.19
N ALA A 14 -39.39 -4.81 40.10
CA ALA A 14 -38.15 -4.15 39.70
C ALA A 14 -37.06 -5.11 39.19
N ARG A 15 -37.05 -6.37 39.68
CA ARG A 15 -36.15 -7.41 39.15
C ARG A 15 -36.64 -8.02 37.85
N ALA A 16 -37.96 -8.08 37.64
CA ALA A 16 -38.51 -8.63 36.42
C ALA A 16 -38.14 -7.78 35.19
N VAL A 17 -38.15 -6.44 35.30
CA VAL A 17 -37.88 -5.56 34.15
C VAL A 17 -36.42 -5.59 33.66
N GLU A 18 -35.45 -5.86 34.54
CA GLU A 18 -34.04 -5.98 34.13
C GLU A 18 -33.73 -7.29 33.39
N ASP A 19 -34.49 -8.36 33.66
CA ASP A 19 -34.29 -9.68 33.06
C ASP A 19 -35.30 -10.01 31.91
N ASP A 20 -36.49 -9.39 31.86
CA ASP A 20 -37.57 -9.75 30.90
C ASP A 20 -37.74 -8.84 29.68
N VAL A 21 -37.14 -7.65 29.61
CA VAL A 21 -37.05 -6.95 28.31
C VAL A 21 -35.89 -7.57 27.54
N ALA A 22 -36.07 -8.83 27.15
CA ALA A 22 -35.17 -9.53 26.24
C ALA A 22 -35.16 -8.75 24.93
N LEU A 23 -34.24 -7.79 24.83
CA LEU A 23 -33.83 -7.18 23.58
C LEU A 23 -33.16 -8.28 22.78
N ASP A 24 -33.99 -9.10 22.14
CA ASP A 24 -33.57 -10.20 21.31
C ASP A 24 -33.27 -9.72 19.90
N ARG A 25 -32.79 -10.64 19.07
CA ARG A 25 -32.50 -10.34 17.67
C ARG A 25 -33.76 -9.86 16.92
N SER A 26 -34.94 -10.33 17.30
CA SER A 26 -36.20 -9.96 16.64
C SER A 26 -36.56 -8.48 16.84
N PHE A 27 -36.23 -7.90 18.00
CA PHE A 27 -36.38 -6.47 18.24
C PHE A 27 -35.46 -5.66 17.33
N PHE A 28 -34.18 -6.08 17.22
CA PHE A 28 -33.20 -5.44 16.34
C PHE A 28 -33.67 -5.46 14.88
N ASP A 29 -34.14 -6.62 14.40
CA ASP A 29 -34.60 -6.79 13.02
C ASP A 29 -35.85 -5.95 12.69
N LYS A 30 -36.69 -5.63 13.68
CA LYS A 30 -37.85 -4.72 13.51
C LYS A 30 -37.44 -3.25 13.47
N LEU A 31 -36.44 -2.88 14.26
CA LEU A 31 -35.98 -1.49 14.38
C LEU A 31 -35.13 -1.09 13.18
N VAL A 32 -34.35 -2.04 12.66
CA VAL A 32 -33.45 -1.85 11.53
C VAL A 32 -34.13 -2.34 10.26
N GLN A 33 -34.76 -1.41 9.55
CA GLN A 33 -35.27 -1.70 8.22
C GLN A 33 -34.11 -1.78 7.22
N PRO A 34 -34.19 -2.67 6.21
CA PRO A 34 -33.26 -2.63 5.09
C PRO A 34 -33.48 -1.33 4.33
N SER A 35 -32.66 -0.32 4.59
CA SER A 35 -32.62 0.91 3.82
C SER A 35 -31.49 0.84 2.80
N THR A 36 -31.73 1.40 1.61
CA THR A 36 -30.70 1.61 0.59
C THR A 36 -30.05 2.98 0.73
N THR A 37 -30.39 3.74 1.78
CA THR A 37 -29.80 5.05 2.03
C THR A 37 -28.37 4.87 2.54
N ASP A 38 -27.46 5.73 2.09
CA ASP A 38 -26.05 5.67 2.51
C ASP A 38 -25.82 5.92 4.01
N THR A 39 -26.86 6.34 4.74
CA THR A 39 -26.75 6.70 6.14
C THR A 39 -27.24 5.57 7.05
N ASP A 40 -26.30 4.93 7.75
CA ASP A 40 -26.54 3.88 8.75
C ASP A 40 -26.93 4.46 10.13
N TRP A 41 -27.77 5.50 10.15
CA TRP A 41 -28.17 6.24 11.36
C TRP A 41 -28.90 5.35 12.37
N ASP A 42 -29.75 4.45 11.89
CA ASP A 42 -30.46 3.51 12.72
C ASP A 42 -29.51 2.51 13.38
N ILE A 43 -28.51 1.99 12.66
CA ILE A 43 -27.46 1.15 13.26
C ILE A 43 -26.72 1.91 14.35
N TYR A 44 -26.37 3.18 14.11
CA TYR A 44 -25.76 4.03 15.13
C TYR A 44 -26.67 4.22 16.35
N LEU A 45 -27.97 4.45 16.14
CA LEU A 45 -28.94 4.56 17.22
C LEU A 45 -29.00 3.27 18.04
N VAL A 46 -29.02 2.11 17.41
CA VAL A 46 -29.10 0.82 18.12
C VAL A 46 -27.80 0.47 18.83
N GLU A 47 -26.64 0.75 18.23
CA GLU A 47 -25.34 0.43 18.81
C GLU A 47 -24.96 1.39 19.94
N SER A 48 -25.16 2.69 19.74
CA SER A 48 -24.61 3.73 20.63
C SER A 48 -25.61 4.27 21.65
N ILE A 49 -26.87 4.45 21.26
CA ILE A 49 -27.86 5.21 22.05
C ILE A 49 -28.82 4.27 22.77
N TRP A 50 -29.33 3.26 22.07
CA TRP A 50 -30.36 2.35 22.57
C TRP A 50 -29.99 1.63 23.87
N PRO A 51 -28.76 1.11 24.07
CA PRO A 51 -28.41 0.39 25.29
C PRO A 51 -28.51 1.25 26.55
N ILE A 52 -28.24 2.55 26.44
CA ILE A 52 -28.33 3.51 27.54
C ILE A 52 -29.77 4.02 27.69
N LEU A 53 -30.44 4.25 26.55
CA LEU A 53 -31.82 4.73 26.52
C LEU A 53 -32.80 3.74 27.12
N SER A 54 -32.71 2.45 26.77
CA SER A 54 -33.59 1.40 27.29
C SER A 54 -33.48 1.28 28.81
N ARG A 55 -32.25 1.31 29.35
CA ARG A 55 -31.98 1.34 30.80
C ARG A 55 -32.51 2.62 31.45
N GLY A 56 -32.31 3.77 30.81
CA GLY A 56 -32.83 5.04 31.30
C GLY A 56 -34.35 5.07 31.36
N LEU A 57 -35.04 4.48 30.38
CA LEU A 57 -36.49 4.35 30.37
C LEU A 57 -36.98 3.39 31.45
N ALA A 58 -36.32 2.25 31.66
CA ALA A 58 -36.64 1.32 32.75
C ALA A 58 -36.45 1.98 34.12
N ALA A 59 -35.33 2.68 34.32
CA ALA A 59 -35.05 3.39 35.57
C ALA A 59 -36.03 4.56 35.79
N LEU A 60 -36.44 5.25 34.72
CA LEU A 60 -37.46 6.29 34.78
C LEU A 60 -38.82 5.71 35.19
N ALA A 61 -39.21 4.55 34.65
CA ALA A 61 -40.47 3.88 35.02
C ALA A 61 -40.49 3.55 36.52
N LEU A 62 -39.39 2.98 37.05
CA LEU A 62 -39.24 2.72 38.49
C LEU A 62 -39.33 3.99 39.33
N GLU A 63 -38.75 5.09 38.85
CA GLU A 63 -38.80 6.37 39.54
C GLU A 63 -40.22 6.96 39.56
N VAL A 64 -40.96 6.85 38.45
CA VAL A 64 -42.37 7.26 38.35
C VAL A 64 -43.24 6.42 39.30
N GLU A 65 -43.03 5.11 39.36
CA GLU A 65 -43.71 4.22 40.30
C GLU A 65 -43.38 4.58 41.75
N ARG A 66 -42.10 4.80 42.06
CA ARG A 66 -41.64 5.22 43.39
C ARG A 66 -42.33 6.51 43.83
N LEU A 67 -42.45 7.47 42.91
CA LEU A 67 -43.14 8.73 43.16
C LEU A 67 -44.65 8.53 43.31
N HIS A 68 -45.29 7.64 42.55
CA HIS A 68 -46.73 7.38 42.68
C HIS A 68 -47.10 6.63 43.96
N PHE A 69 -46.35 5.58 44.32
CA PHE A 69 -46.75 4.66 45.38
C PHE A 69 -46.26 5.02 46.79
N ARG A 70 -45.27 5.91 46.95
CA ARG A 70 -44.82 6.36 48.28
C ARG A 70 -45.85 7.29 48.94
N LYS A 71 -46.68 6.77 49.86
CA LYS A 71 -47.66 7.62 50.59
C LYS A 71 -47.02 8.80 51.33
N ASP A 72 -45.77 8.66 51.79
CA ASP A 72 -45.05 9.67 52.59
C ASP A 72 -44.14 10.61 51.77
N GLY A 73 -44.27 10.64 50.45
CA GLY A 73 -43.47 11.53 49.59
C GLY A 73 -43.93 12.99 49.66
N ASP A 74 -42.99 13.93 49.75
CA ASP A 74 -43.28 15.37 49.66
C ASP A 74 -44.06 15.68 48.37
N PRO A 75 -45.30 16.21 48.46
CA PRO A 75 -46.11 16.53 47.30
C PRO A 75 -45.46 17.59 46.39
N LEU A 76 -44.59 18.46 46.93
CA LEU A 76 -43.86 19.44 46.12
C LEU A 76 -42.84 18.78 45.20
N VAL A 77 -42.18 17.71 45.64
CA VAL A 77 -41.21 16.96 44.83
C VAL A 77 -41.92 16.29 43.65
N ARG A 78 -43.08 15.66 43.89
CA ARG A 78 -43.91 15.07 42.83
C ARG A 78 -44.33 16.11 41.79
N ARG A 79 -44.79 17.28 42.25
CA ARG A 79 -45.23 18.36 41.36
C ARG A 79 -44.11 18.92 40.49
N ARG A 80 -42.86 18.88 40.98
CA ARG A 80 -41.67 19.38 40.26
C ARG A 80 -40.98 18.31 39.42
N PHE A 81 -41.38 17.05 39.52
CA PHE A 81 -40.76 15.97 38.77
C PHE A 81 -41.02 16.13 37.27
N CYS A 82 -39.97 16.26 36.48
CA CYS A 82 -40.03 16.31 35.03
C CYS A 82 -39.36 15.04 34.45
N PRO A 83 -40.14 14.06 33.96
CA PRO A 83 -39.62 12.80 33.45
C PRO A 83 -38.52 12.97 32.37
N LEU A 84 -38.71 13.93 31.47
CA LEU A 84 -37.77 14.22 30.39
C LEU A 84 -36.44 14.78 30.93
N ALA A 85 -36.49 15.72 31.86
CA ALA A 85 -35.28 16.28 32.47
C ALA A 85 -34.53 15.20 33.27
N TRP A 86 -35.25 14.34 33.98
CA TRP A 86 -34.67 13.22 34.71
C TRP A 86 -33.98 12.23 33.76
N LEU A 87 -34.64 11.85 32.66
CA LEU A 87 -34.06 10.93 31.67
C LEU A 87 -32.82 11.55 31.01
N ALA A 88 -32.86 12.82 30.63
CA ALA A 88 -31.70 13.52 30.09
C ALA A 88 -30.51 13.50 31.08
N GLN A 89 -30.76 13.78 32.36
CA GLN A 89 -29.74 13.68 33.40
C GLN A 89 -29.22 12.24 33.57
N TYR A 90 -30.10 11.24 33.48
CA TYR A 90 -29.71 9.84 33.54
C TYR A 90 -28.75 9.49 32.40
N LEU A 91 -29.08 9.86 31.16
CA LEU A 91 -28.24 9.62 29.98
C LEU A 91 -26.87 10.30 30.11
N LEU A 92 -26.83 11.54 30.60
CA LEU A 92 -25.58 12.28 30.82
C LEU A 92 -24.69 11.64 31.89
N ARG A 93 -25.28 11.12 32.98
CA ARG A 93 -24.55 10.49 34.09
C ARG A 93 -24.07 9.08 33.77
N ASN A 94 -24.84 8.35 32.96
CA ASN A 94 -24.59 6.95 32.62
C ASN A 94 -23.97 6.75 31.24
N LYS A 95 -23.50 7.83 30.60
CA LYS A 95 -22.72 7.73 29.37
C LYS A 95 -21.50 6.83 29.64
N PRO A 96 -21.23 5.81 28.79
CA PRO A 96 -20.04 4.98 28.91
C PRO A 96 -18.80 5.86 29.01
N LYS A 97 -18.11 5.78 30.15
CA LYS A 97 -16.78 6.35 30.28
C LYS A 97 -15.84 5.37 29.61
N SER A 98 -15.10 5.83 28.62
CA SER A 98 -14.03 5.04 28.01
C SER A 98 -13.05 4.60 29.11
N GLY A 99 -12.91 3.29 29.34
CA GLY A 99 -11.85 2.71 30.18
C GLY A 99 -12.16 2.42 31.66
N THR A 100 -13.42 2.45 32.11
CA THR A 100 -13.75 2.02 33.49
C THR A 100 -13.99 0.50 33.57
N HIS A 101 -13.11 -0.21 34.28
CA HIS A 101 -13.17 -1.67 34.53
C HIS A 101 -13.96 -2.06 35.79
N ASP A 102 -15.01 -1.33 36.16
CA ASP A 102 -15.87 -1.74 37.27
C ASP A 102 -16.75 -2.95 36.89
N ALA A 103 -17.18 -3.75 37.86
CA ALA A 103 -17.98 -4.96 37.60
C ALA A 103 -19.29 -4.67 36.85
N GLU A 104 -19.87 -3.48 37.06
CA GLU A 104 -21.03 -3.00 36.30
C GLU A 104 -20.64 -2.57 34.88
N GLY A 105 -19.45 -1.97 34.68
CA GLY A 105 -18.83 -1.71 33.38
C GLY A 105 -18.63 -2.98 32.56
N VAL A 106 -18.11 -4.05 33.17
CA VAL A 106 -17.89 -5.33 32.47
C VAL A 106 -19.22 -5.96 32.02
N ARG A 107 -20.28 -5.91 32.83
CA ARG A 107 -21.60 -6.39 32.40
C ARG A 107 -22.17 -5.54 31.26
N ARG A 108 -21.98 -4.21 31.31
CA ARG A 108 -22.36 -3.29 30.24
C ARG A 108 -21.61 -3.60 28.95
N GLU A 109 -20.31 -3.82 29.04
CA GLU A 109 -19.45 -4.14 27.92
C GLU A 109 -19.93 -5.40 27.20
N LYS A 110 -20.27 -6.47 27.93
CA LYS A 110 -20.85 -7.70 27.32
C LYS A 110 -22.17 -7.49 26.60
N GLN A 111 -23.04 -6.60 27.09
CA GLN A 111 -24.28 -6.27 26.39
C GLN A 111 -23.98 -5.45 25.14
N LEU A 112 -23.08 -4.46 25.24
CA LEU A 112 -22.62 -3.65 24.12
C LEU A 112 -21.92 -4.49 23.04
N GLU A 113 -21.16 -5.51 23.43
CA GLU A 113 -20.54 -6.47 22.49
C GLU A 113 -21.59 -7.17 21.63
N LYS A 114 -22.72 -7.61 22.23
CA LYS A 114 -23.82 -8.22 21.46
C LYS A 114 -24.45 -7.24 20.48
N PHE A 115 -24.71 -6.00 20.93
CA PHE A 115 -25.26 -4.96 20.05
C PHE A 115 -24.28 -4.61 18.93
N SER A 116 -22.98 -4.53 19.23
CA SER A 116 -21.94 -4.26 18.24
C SER A 116 -21.81 -5.41 17.25
N GLU A 117 -21.88 -6.67 17.70
CA GLU A 117 -21.93 -7.83 16.83
C GLU A 117 -23.16 -7.80 15.90
N TRP A 118 -24.33 -7.45 16.43
CA TRP A 118 -25.54 -7.32 15.63
C TRP A 118 -25.47 -6.18 14.62
N ALA A 119 -24.89 -5.05 15.02
CA ALA A 119 -24.62 -3.91 14.17
C ALA A 119 -23.61 -4.24 13.06
N ASP A 120 -22.54 -4.99 13.38
CA ASP A 120 -21.52 -5.44 12.44
C ASP A 120 -22.11 -6.39 11.39
N LEU A 121 -22.96 -7.34 11.81
CA LEU A 121 -23.69 -8.22 10.90
C LEU A 121 -24.66 -7.43 10.01
N GLU A 122 -25.36 -6.45 10.58
CA GLU A 122 -26.31 -5.64 9.83
C GLU A 122 -25.62 -4.74 8.79
N ARG A 123 -24.53 -4.09 9.16
CA ARG A 123 -23.70 -3.31 8.22
C ARG A 123 -23.20 -4.21 7.09
N GLY A 124 -22.75 -5.43 7.42
CA GLY A 124 -22.33 -6.42 6.43
C GLY A 124 -23.47 -6.79 5.47
N ARG A 125 -24.69 -6.96 5.99
CA ARG A 125 -25.90 -7.16 5.18
C ARG A 125 -26.13 -5.98 4.22
N ARG A 126 -26.12 -4.73 4.71
CA ARG A 126 -26.37 -3.56 3.87
C ARG A 126 -25.32 -3.40 2.81
N GLU A 127 -24.07 -3.69 3.15
CA GLU A 127 -22.98 -3.67 2.20
C GLU A 127 -23.18 -4.67 1.05
N ILE A 128 -23.66 -5.88 1.35
CA ILE A 128 -24.07 -6.83 0.31
C ILE A 128 -25.11 -6.20 -0.62
N TYR A 129 -26.16 -5.57 -0.07
CA TYR A 129 -27.19 -4.90 -0.88
C TYR A 129 -26.64 -3.75 -1.72
N ARG A 130 -25.75 -2.92 -1.18
CA ARG A 130 -25.08 -1.84 -1.93
C ARG A 130 -24.31 -2.38 -3.13
N ARG A 131 -23.76 -3.60 -3.01
CA ARG A 131 -23.01 -4.29 -4.06
C ARG A 131 -23.87 -5.09 -5.05
N GLU A 132 -25.21 -4.98 -5.03
CA GLU A 132 -26.08 -5.73 -5.94
C GLU A 132 -25.65 -5.61 -7.41
N LYS A 133 -25.29 -4.39 -7.86
CA LYS A 133 -24.86 -4.15 -9.25
C LYS A 133 -23.58 -4.91 -9.61
N GLU A 134 -22.64 -5.00 -8.69
CA GLU A 134 -21.38 -5.74 -8.87
C GLU A 134 -21.66 -7.23 -8.90
N VAL A 135 -22.48 -7.71 -7.95
CA VAL A 135 -22.90 -9.11 -7.88
C VAL A 135 -23.62 -9.54 -9.15
N ARG A 136 -24.52 -8.70 -9.66
CA ARG A 136 -25.23 -8.90 -10.93
C ARG A 136 -24.30 -8.94 -12.13
N ARG A 137 -23.28 -8.07 -12.17
CA ARG A 137 -22.26 -8.08 -13.23
C ARG A 137 -21.52 -9.42 -13.27
N VAL A 138 -21.08 -9.91 -12.12
CA VAL A 138 -20.36 -11.19 -12.03
C VAL A 138 -21.27 -12.34 -12.43
N PHE A 139 -22.48 -12.42 -11.88
CA PHE A 139 -23.44 -13.46 -12.23
C PHE A 139 -23.73 -13.50 -13.74
N ASN A 140 -23.94 -12.34 -14.36
CA ASN A 140 -24.18 -12.25 -15.80
C ASN A 140 -22.99 -12.73 -16.64
N GLY A 141 -21.74 -12.61 -16.14
CA GLY A 141 -20.56 -13.15 -16.79
C GLY A 141 -20.51 -14.68 -16.87
N PHE A 142 -21.22 -15.37 -15.99
CA PHE A 142 -21.39 -16.83 -16.02
C PHE A 142 -22.69 -17.27 -16.72
N SER A 143 -23.55 -16.33 -17.10
CA SER A 143 -24.87 -16.64 -17.60
C SER A 143 -24.84 -16.96 -19.10
N ALA A 144 -25.49 -18.05 -19.49
CA ALA A 144 -25.87 -18.30 -20.87
C ALA A 144 -27.39 -18.09 -20.97
N ARG A 145 -27.84 -17.22 -21.88
CA ARG A 145 -29.27 -16.86 -22.01
C ARG A 145 -29.91 -16.36 -20.70
N ARG A 146 -29.16 -15.55 -19.92
CA ARG A 146 -29.57 -14.99 -18.61
C ARG A 146 -29.76 -16.01 -17.48
N GLN A 147 -29.31 -17.25 -17.68
CA GLN A 147 -29.38 -18.29 -16.66
C GLN A 147 -27.99 -18.85 -16.38
N VAL A 148 -27.74 -19.20 -15.12
CA VAL A 148 -26.50 -19.84 -14.67
C VAL A 148 -26.82 -21.26 -14.23
N ARG A 149 -26.03 -22.24 -14.68
CA ARG A 149 -26.15 -23.63 -14.20
C ARG A 149 -25.82 -23.70 -12.72
N ILE A 150 -26.57 -24.47 -11.95
CA ILE A 150 -26.38 -24.55 -10.49
C ILE A 150 -24.98 -25.06 -10.11
N SER A 151 -24.41 -25.97 -10.91
CA SER A 151 -23.03 -26.44 -10.75
C SER A 151 -21.95 -25.36 -10.91
N ALA A 152 -22.28 -24.23 -11.55
CA ALA A 152 -21.37 -23.09 -11.70
C ALA A 152 -21.47 -22.08 -10.54
N LEU A 153 -22.51 -22.12 -9.71
CA LEU A 153 -22.70 -21.16 -8.61
C LEU A 153 -21.54 -21.12 -7.60
N PRO A 154 -20.91 -22.25 -7.20
CA PRO A 154 -19.70 -22.18 -6.36
C PRO A 154 -18.58 -21.35 -6.98
N LYS A 155 -18.42 -21.39 -8.31
CA LYS A 155 -17.45 -20.56 -9.03
C LYS A 155 -17.86 -19.10 -9.06
N VAL A 156 -19.15 -18.80 -9.23
CA VAL A 156 -19.69 -17.44 -9.11
C VAL A 156 -19.34 -16.86 -7.75
N VAL A 157 -19.59 -17.61 -6.66
CA VAL A 157 -19.26 -17.19 -5.30
C VAL A 157 -17.75 -16.99 -5.11
N ALA A 158 -16.91 -17.88 -5.65
CA ALA A 158 -15.46 -17.74 -5.57
C ALA A 158 -14.97 -16.46 -6.27
N VAL A 159 -15.50 -16.16 -7.46
CA VAL A 159 -15.17 -14.92 -8.19
C VAL A 159 -15.69 -13.68 -7.47
N LEU A 160 -16.87 -13.76 -6.84
CA LEU A 160 -17.37 -12.67 -5.99
C LEU A 160 -16.45 -12.40 -4.81
N ASP A 161 -16.01 -13.45 -4.10
CA ASP A 161 -15.09 -13.34 -2.97
C ASP A 161 -13.76 -12.68 -3.39
N GLU A 162 -13.20 -13.11 -4.53
CA GLU A 162 -11.97 -12.55 -5.08
C GLU A 162 -12.14 -11.08 -5.47
N LEU A 163 -13.18 -10.75 -6.25
CA LEU A 163 -13.43 -9.38 -6.72
C LEU A 163 -13.73 -8.41 -5.57
N THR A 164 -14.36 -8.91 -4.51
CA THR A 164 -14.65 -8.12 -3.30
C THR A 164 -13.51 -8.15 -2.29
N TRP A 165 -12.40 -8.83 -2.59
CA TRP A 165 -11.21 -8.95 -1.75
C TRP A 165 -11.47 -9.57 -0.38
N LEU A 166 -12.51 -10.40 -0.28
CA LEU A 166 -12.93 -11.01 0.98
C LEU A 166 -11.95 -12.08 1.47
N GLY A 167 -11.09 -12.63 0.61
CA GLY A 167 -9.97 -13.49 1.03
C GLY A 167 -10.43 -14.85 1.56
N GLY A 168 -11.51 -15.36 1.00
CA GLY A 168 -12.15 -16.63 1.33
C GLY A 168 -13.27 -16.53 2.35
N GLU A 169 -13.54 -15.36 2.94
CA GLU A 169 -14.60 -15.21 3.96
C GLU A 169 -15.98 -15.60 3.43
N LEU A 170 -16.30 -15.24 2.17
CA LEU A 170 -17.57 -15.61 1.56
C LEU A 170 -17.58 -17.10 1.21
N VAL A 171 -16.52 -17.62 0.59
CA VAL A 171 -16.43 -19.04 0.18
C VAL A 171 -16.44 -19.99 1.38
N ASN A 172 -15.78 -19.61 2.48
CA ASN A 172 -15.67 -20.41 3.69
C ASN A 172 -16.90 -20.26 4.61
N SER A 173 -17.77 -19.28 4.36
CA SER A 173 -19.02 -19.12 5.11
C SER A 173 -19.87 -20.39 4.99
N GLU A 174 -20.47 -20.83 6.09
CA GLU A 174 -21.31 -22.03 6.09
C GLU A 174 -22.46 -21.94 5.09
N TYR A 175 -22.97 -20.71 4.91
CA TYR A 175 -24.05 -20.40 4.00
C TYR A 175 -23.67 -20.64 2.53
N CYS A 176 -22.45 -20.29 2.13
CA CYS A 176 -21.98 -20.42 0.76
C CYS A 176 -21.14 -21.67 0.49
N LYS A 177 -21.07 -22.61 1.44
CA LYS A 177 -20.49 -23.94 1.19
C LYS A 177 -21.22 -24.60 0.02
N THR A 178 -20.47 -25.24 -0.88
CA THR A 178 -21.00 -25.86 -2.11
C THR A 178 -22.22 -26.76 -1.83
N GLN A 179 -22.21 -27.55 -0.76
CA GLN A 179 -23.32 -28.41 -0.38
C GLN A 179 -24.60 -27.61 -0.07
N SER A 180 -24.50 -26.55 0.74
CA SER A 180 -25.61 -25.64 1.06
C SER A 180 -26.22 -25.00 -0.19
N ILE A 181 -25.38 -24.56 -1.13
CA ILE A 181 -25.83 -24.00 -2.41
C ILE A 181 -26.64 -25.04 -3.20
N LEU A 182 -26.08 -26.25 -3.37
CA LEU A 182 -26.71 -27.31 -4.15
C LEU A 182 -28.04 -27.78 -3.53
N GLU A 183 -28.09 -27.87 -2.21
CA GLU A 183 -29.31 -28.23 -1.48
C GLU A 183 -30.41 -27.16 -1.63
N SER A 184 -30.03 -25.88 -1.57
CA SER A 184 -30.97 -24.75 -1.72
C SER A 184 -31.66 -24.71 -3.08
N PHE A 185 -31.05 -25.29 -4.12
CA PHE A 185 -31.59 -25.33 -5.48
C PHE A 185 -31.86 -26.75 -5.99
N ARG A 186 -32.06 -27.72 -5.08
CA ARG A 186 -32.33 -29.11 -5.45
C ARG A 186 -33.52 -29.19 -6.44
N GLY A 187 -33.32 -29.91 -7.54
CA GLY A 187 -34.35 -30.15 -8.56
C GLY A 187 -34.39 -29.10 -9.68
N LYS A 188 -33.50 -28.11 -9.66
CA LYS A 188 -33.29 -27.17 -10.77
C LYS A 188 -31.95 -27.47 -11.46
N ASP A 189 -31.87 -27.19 -12.76
CA ASP A 189 -30.61 -27.26 -13.53
C ASP A 189 -29.94 -25.88 -13.65
N SER A 190 -30.75 -24.83 -13.68
CA SER A 190 -30.31 -23.45 -13.85
C SER A 190 -31.21 -22.48 -13.08
N ILE A 191 -30.65 -21.33 -12.72
CA ILE A 191 -31.36 -20.24 -12.06
C ILE A 191 -31.07 -18.91 -12.75
N ASP A 192 -32.02 -17.97 -12.65
CA ASP A 192 -31.80 -16.58 -13.05
C ASP A 192 -31.18 -15.76 -11.90
N PHE A 193 -30.88 -14.50 -12.18
CA PHE A 193 -30.28 -13.61 -11.18
C PHE A 193 -31.22 -13.33 -10.01
N GLU A 194 -32.53 -13.19 -10.24
CA GLU A 194 -33.47 -12.81 -9.17
C GLU A 194 -33.65 -13.95 -8.17
N GLU A 195 -33.65 -15.20 -8.65
CA GLU A 195 -33.60 -16.39 -7.81
C GLU A 195 -32.28 -16.51 -7.04
N PHE A 196 -31.15 -16.28 -7.72
CA PHE A 196 -29.84 -16.27 -7.08
C PHE A 196 -29.75 -15.18 -6.01
N TRP A 197 -30.18 -13.96 -6.31
CA TRP A 197 -30.10 -12.80 -5.43
C TRP A 197 -30.99 -12.96 -4.21
N ARG A 198 -32.22 -13.48 -4.40
CA ARG A 198 -33.12 -13.78 -3.29
C ARG A 198 -32.54 -14.82 -2.33
N TRP A 199 -31.81 -15.80 -2.85
CA TRP A 199 -31.06 -16.73 -2.03
C TRP A 199 -29.86 -16.00 -1.39
N PHE A 200 -28.93 -15.46 -2.17
CA PHE A 200 -27.69 -14.86 -1.71
C PHE A 200 -27.87 -13.73 -0.67
N ALA A 201 -28.83 -12.82 -0.90
CA ALA A 201 -29.20 -11.76 0.02
C ALA A 201 -30.35 -12.15 0.99
N GLY A 202 -30.84 -13.38 0.89
CA GLY A 202 -31.95 -13.96 1.66
C GLY A 202 -31.66 -14.14 3.15
N PRO A 203 -30.51 -14.70 3.57
CA PRO A 203 -30.06 -14.73 4.97
C PRO A 203 -30.05 -13.37 5.61
N ALA A 204 -29.78 -12.34 4.81
CA ALA A 204 -29.85 -10.97 5.27
C ALA A 204 -31.27 -10.58 5.72
N ARG A 205 -32.33 -11.27 5.28
CA ARG A 205 -33.72 -10.98 5.67
C ARG A 205 -34.24 -11.81 6.86
N GLY A 206 -33.47 -12.76 7.42
CA GLY A 206 -33.98 -13.67 8.46
C GLY A 206 -32.97 -14.17 9.48
N ALA A 207 -33.43 -14.95 10.46
CA ALA A 207 -32.63 -15.49 11.57
C ALA A 207 -31.58 -16.54 11.14
N GLY A 208 -31.57 -16.95 9.87
CA GLY A 208 -30.61 -17.89 9.32
C GLY A 208 -29.31 -17.17 8.92
N GLY A 209 -28.41 -16.96 9.89
CA GLY A 209 -26.98 -16.67 9.73
C GLY A 209 -26.58 -15.72 8.60
N VAL A 210 -26.30 -14.45 8.94
CA VAL A 210 -25.74 -13.48 7.98
C VAL A 210 -24.37 -13.98 7.48
N PRO A 211 -24.14 -14.05 6.15
CA PRO A 211 -22.95 -14.70 5.60
C PRO A 211 -21.65 -13.91 5.84
N LEU A 212 -21.74 -12.58 6.07
CA LEU A 212 -20.56 -11.72 6.21
C LEU A 212 -20.76 -10.62 7.25
N ARG A 213 -19.74 -10.43 8.08
CA ARG A 213 -19.61 -9.31 9.01
C ARG A 213 -19.06 -8.08 8.29
N TRP A 214 -19.44 -6.88 8.72
CA TRP A 214 -18.87 -5.64 8.19
C TRP A 214 -17.36 -5.55 8.37
N THR A 215 -16.83 -6.04 9.49
CA THR A 215 -15.38 -6.21 9.70
C THR A 215 -14.67 -6.99 8.57
N ALA A 216 -15.33 -7.94 7.90
CA ALA A 216 -14.76 -8.64 6.76
C ALA A 216 -14.58 -7.71 5.54
N PHE A 217 -15.55 -6.82 5.28
CA PHE A 217 -15.45 -5.80 4.23
C PHE A 217 -14.37 -4.77 4.54
N VAL A 218 -14.26 -4.31 5.79
CA VAL A 218 -13.17 -3.40 6.20
C VAL A 218 -11.79 -4.04 5.97
N ARG A 219 -11.62 -5.32 6.33
CA ARG A 219 -10.38 -6.06 6.04
C ARG A 219 -10.13 -6.21 4.55
N ALA A 220 -11.18 -6.41 3.75
CA ALA A 220 -11.09 -6.52 2.31
C ALA A 220 -10.62 -5.21 1.66
N GLU A 221 -11.17 -4.08 2.07
CA GLU A 221 -10.74 -2.75 1.62
C GLU A 221 -9.28 -2.48 2.01
N ALA A 222 -8.88 -2.82 3.24
CA ALA A 222 -7.50 -2.69 3.68
C ALA A 222 -6.53 -3.53 2.83
N ARG A 223 -6.91 -4.77 2.46
CA ARG A 223 -6.12 -5.63 1.55
C ARG A 223 -5.99 -5.01 0.17
N LYS A 224 -7.08 -4.49 -0.39
CA LYS A 224 -7.08 -3.80 -1.69
C LYS A 224 -6.14 -2.60 -1.65
N HIS A 225 -6.30 -1.70 -0.68
CA HIS A 225 -5.42 -0.54 -0.52
C HIS A 225 -3.95 -0.90 -0.36
N TYR A 226 -3.65 -1.98 0.38
CA TYR A 226 -2.27 -2.46 0.52
C TYR A 226 -1.68 -2.96 -0.81
N LYS A 227 -2.45 -3.74 -1.60
CA LYS A 227 -1.99 -4.21 -2.91
C LYS A 227 -1.81 -3.05 -3.90
N ASP A 228 -2.78 -2.13 -3.97
CA ASP A 228 -2.71 -0.93 -4.82
C ASP A 228 -1.48 -0.07 -4.46
N ALA A 229 -1.20 0.12 -3.17
CA ALA A 229 -0.03 0.87 -2.70
C ALA A 229 1.29 0.16 -3.07
N ARG A 230 1.32 -1.18 -3.02
CA ARG A 230 2.48 -1.98 -3.41
C ARG A 230 2.73 -1.91 -4.93
N GLU A 231 1.70 -2.01 -5.74
CA GLU A 231 1.78 -1.89 -7.20
C GLU A 231 2.25 -0.49 -7.62
N LEU A 232 1.70 0.56 -7.00
CA LEU A 232 2.15 1.93 -7.23
C LEU A 232 3.62 2.15 -6.86
N LYS A 233 4.07 1.54 -5.76
CA LYS A 233 5.48 1.58 -5.37
C LYS A 233 6.37 0.84 -6.38
N ALA A 234 5.92 -0.30 -6.90
CA ALA A 234 6.64 -1.07 -7.92
C ALA A 234 6.78 -0.26 -9.23
N MET A 235 5.68 0.33 -9.72
CA MET A 235 5.72 1.18 -10.92
C MET A 235 6.68 2.36 -10.77
N ARG A 236 6.73 3.00 -9.58
CA ARG A 236 7.68 4.09 -9.30
C ARG A 236 9.14 3.64 -9.25
N ILE A 237 9.41 2.37 -8.94
CA ILE A 237 10.77 1.82 -8.96
C ILE A 237 11.16 1.56 -10.41
N GLU A 238 10.29 0.91 -11.18
CA GLU A 238 10.50 0.64 -12.62
C GLU A 238 10.71 1.93 -13.42
N GLU A 239 9.89 2.96 -13.18
CA GLU A 239 10.03 4.28 -13.81
C GLU A 239 11.40 4.92 -13.50
N LYS A 240 11.89 4.78 -12.26
CA LYS A 240 13.22 5.27 -11.87
C LYS A 240 14.34 4.48 -12.54
N GLU A 241 14.20 3.16 -12.65
CA GLU A 241 15.18 2.31 -13.33
C GLU A 241 15.27 2.66 -14.82
N VAL A 242 14.13 2.85 -15.50
CA VAL A 242 14.08 3.30 -16.89
C VAL A 242 14.71 4.68 -17.03
N ALA A 243 14.45 5.61 -16.10
CA ALA A 243 15.05 6.95 -16.14
C ALA A 243 16.57 6.92 -15.94
N VAL A 244 17.09 6.07 -15.05
CA VAL A 244 18.54 5.91 -14.83
C VAL A 244 19.21 5.31 -16.06
N VAL A 245 18.64 4.25 -16.65
CA VAL A 245 19.17 3.65 -17.88
C VAL A 245 19.12 4.63 -19.05
N GLY A 246 18.05 5.42 -19.16
CA GLY A 246 17.93 6.48 -20.15
C GLY A 246 19.00 7.57 -19.97
N ALA A 247 19.30 7.96 -18.73
CA ALA A 247 20.35 8.92 -18.43
C ALA A 247 21.76 8.38 -18.79
N ILE A 248 22.04 7.12 -18.46
CA ILE A 248 23.32 6.47 -18.82
C ILE A 248 23.49 6.45 -20.34
N ARG A 249 22.47 6.05 -21.09
CA ARG A 249 22.53 6.04 -22.56
C ARG A 249 22.71 7.43 -23.15
N ALA A 250 22.01 8.43 -22.62
CA ALA A 250 22.18 9.81 -23.08
C ALA A 250 23.59 10.36 -22.80
N ASP A 251 24.22 9.93 -21.69
CA ASP A 251 25.61 10.26 -21.40
C ASP A 251 26.57 9.52 -22.35
N GLU A 252 26.34 8.22 -22.63
CA GLU A 252 27.11 7.43 -23.61
C GLU A 252 27.02 8.03 -25.03
N ASP A 253 25.81 8.36 -25.49
CA ASP A 253 25.57 8.99 -26.80
C ASP A 253 26.28 10.35 -26.90
N ARG A 254 26.32 11.12 -25.80
CA ARG A 254 27.06 12.38 -25.74
C ARG A 254 28.56 12.15 -25.84
N ASP A 255 29.09 11.18 -25.09
CA ASP A 255 30.51 10.85 -25.11
C ASP A 255 30.95 10.32 -26.50
N GLU A 256 30.11 9.53 -27.18
CA GLU A 256 30.35 9.05 -28.54
C GLU A 256 30.36 10.20 -29.57
N LEU A 257 29.43 11.15 -29.44
CA LEU A 257 29.40 12.34 -30.29
C LEU A 257 30.66 13.19 -30.09
N GLU A 258 31.03 13.48 -28.84
CA GLU A 258 32.24 14.25 -28.52
C GLU A 258 33.51 13.55 -29.02
N PHE A 259 33.58 12.21 -28.92
CA PHE A 259 34.68 11.42 -29.45
C PHE A 259 34.76 11.49 -30.98
N THR A 260 33.62 11.38 -31.67
CA THR A 260 33.55 11.45 -33.13
C THR A 260 33.99 12.83 -33.65
N GLU A 261 33.56 13.90 -32.98
CA GLU A 261 34.02 15.27 -33.29
C GLU A 261 35.53 15.42 -33.10
N LEU A 262 36.09 14.82 -32.04
CA LEU A 262 37.52 14.85 -31.78
C LEU A 262 38.33 14.09 -32.83
N CYS A 263 37.87 12.88 -33.22
CA CYS A 263 38.46 12.11 -34.33
C CYS A 263 38.46 12.89 -35.63
N THR A 264 37.36 13.60 -35.93
CA THR A 264 37.27 14.47 -37.11
C THR A 264 38.34 15.58 -37.06
N LYS A 265 38.44 16.30 -35.94
CA LYS A 265 39.47 17.35 -35.73
C LYS A 265 40.90 16.82 -35.85
N LEU A 266 41.18 15.61 -35.34
CA LEU A 266 42.48 14.96 -35.47
C LEU A 266 42.81 14.65 -36.94
N SER A 267 41.85 14.12 -37.69
CA SER A 267 42.01 13.77 -39.10
C SER A 267 42.21 15.00 -40.01
N GLU A 268 41.64 16.14 -39.64
CA GLU A 268 41.79 17.41 -40.37
C GLU A 268 43.11 18.15 -40.04
N ASN A 269 43.78 17.79 -38.95
CA ASN A 269 45.01 18.46 -38.52
C ASN A 269 46.21 18.02 -39.35
N GLU A 270 46.73 18.91 -40.18
CA GLU A 270 47.85 18.64 -41.09
C GLU A 270 49.09 18.04 -40.39
N LYS A 271 49.44 18.53 -39.19
CA LYS A 271 50.61 18.02 -38.46
C LYS A 271 50.42 16.60 -37.95
N ILE A 272 49.20 16.25 -37.55
CA ILE A 272 48.88 14.88 -37.12
C ILE A 272 48.93 13.93 -38.32
N ARG A 273 48.42 14.37 -39.47
CA ARG A 273 48.55 13.60 -40.71
C ARG A 273 50.01 13.35 -41.09
N ARG A 274 50.90 14.34 -41.00
CA ARG A 274 52.34 14.10 -41.24
C ARG A 274 52.94 13.07 -40.28
N ILE A 275 52.53 13.06 -39.02
CA ILE A 275 52.98 12.05 -38.04
C ILE A 275 52.47 10.65 -38.41
N LEU A 276 51.21 10.54 -38.87
CA LEU A 276 50.58 9.25 -39.16
C LEU A 276 50.91 8.70 -40.56
N ASP A 277 50.99 9.58 -41.56
CA ASP A 277 51.08 9.24 -42.98
C ASP A 277 52.52 9.36 -43.53
N GLU A 278 53.34 10.26 -42.97
CA GLU A 278 54.67 10.64 -43.51
C GLU A 278 55.84 10.23 -42.57
N ASP A 279 55.58 9.39 -41.54
CA ASP A 279 56.55 8.92 -40.55
C ASP A 279 57.28 10.04 -39.76
N PHE A 280 56.70 11.25 -39.68
CA PHE A 280 57.29 12.33 -38.89
C PHE A 280 57.29 11.99 -37.39
N ILE A 281 58.36 12.35 -36.68
CA ILE A 281 58.49 12.10 -35.24
C ILE A 281 58.04 13.34 -34.45
N LEU A 282 57.26 13.13 -33.39
CA LEU A 282 56.89 14.18 -32.44
C LEU A 282 58.03 14.43 -31.44
N THR A 283 59.05 15.16 -31.88
CA THR A 283 60.24 15.51 -31.09
C THR A 283 60.51 17.01 -31.12
N GLY A 284 61.11 17.52 -30.05
CA GLY A 284 61.53 18.91 -29.93
C GLY A 284 63.05 19.03 -29.77
N MET A 285 63.80 18.02 -30.24
CA MET A 285 65.25 18.02 -30.14
C MET A 285 65.84 18.65 -31.39
N GLU A 286 66.65 19.69 -31.23
CA GLU A 286 67.42 20.18 -32.37
C GLU A 286 68.42 19.09 -32.78
N PRO A 287 68.51 18.71 -34.07
CA PRO A 287 69.42 17.68 -34.52
C PRO A 287 70.85 18.07 -34.16
N ALA A 288 71.64 17.10 -33.69
CA ALA A 288 73.03 17.35 -33.33
C ALA A 288 73.82 17.80 -34.57
N GLU A 289 74.85 18.62 -34.36
CA GLU A 289 75.65 19.19 -35.44
C GLU A 289 76.27 18.08 -36.30
N GLY A 290 75.71 17.83 -37.48
CA GLY A 290 76.13 16.78 -38.42
C GLY A 290 75.16 15.60 -38.60
N GLU A 291 74.05 15.54 -37.87
CA GLU A 291 72.98 14.56 -38.10
C GLU A 291 72.02 15.03 -39.20
N GLU A 292 71.53 14.07 -39.99
CA GLU A 292 70.52 14.33 -41.03
C GLU A 292 69.22 14.76 -40.36
N VAL A 293 68.66 15.90 -40.77
CA VAL A 293 67.42 16.43 -40.19
C VAL A 293 66.32 15.42 -40.47
N VAL A 294 65.94 14.67 -39.43
CA VAL A 294 64.72 13.85 -39.49
C VAL A 294 63.55 14.81 -39.58
N ASP A 295 62.55 14.44 -40.36
CA ASP A 295 61.32 15.20 -40.50
C ASP A 295 60.56 15.22 -39.16
N GLU A 296 60.65 16.35 -38.43
CA GLU A 296 60.12 16.49 -37.07
C GLU A 296 58.89 17.41 -36.98
N VAL A 297 57.94 17.04 -36.12
CA VAL A 297 56.84 17.91 -35.70
C VAL A 297 57.09 18.39 -34.28
N PRO A 298 57.12 19.71 -34.01
CA PRO A 298 57.42 20.22 -32.68
C PRO A 298 56.36 19.80 -31.65
N PRO A 299 56.73 19.50 -30.39
CA PRO A 299 55.82 19.02 -29.33
C PRO A 299 55.04 20.18 -28.68
N ARG A 300 54.58 21.13 -29.49
CA ARG A 300 53.80 22.30 -29.08
C ARG A 300 52.83 22.73 -30.18
N GLY A 301 51.61 23.10 -29.79
CA GLY A 301 50.57 23.58 -30.69
C GLY A 301 49.28 22.76 -30.61
N SER A 302 48.32 23.10 -31.47
CA SER A 302 46.96 22.52 -31.46
C SER A 302 46.93 21.00 -31.66
N HIS A 303 47.90 20.42 -32.38
CA HIS A 303 47.99 18.97 -32.56
C HIS A 303 48.28 18.23 -31.25
N VAL A 304 49.08 18.82 -30.35
CA VAL A 304 49.38 18.25 -29.03
C VAL A 304 48.17 18.35 -28.11
N GLU A 305 47.41 19.44 -28.19
CA GLU A 305 46.16 19.62 -27.44
C GLU A 305 45.13 18.56 -27.84
N LEU A 306 44.91 18.35 -29.14
CA LEU A 306 44.00 17.31 -29.65
C LEU A 306 44.43 15.89 -29.26
N LEU A 307 45.73 15.59 -29.29
CA LEU A 307 46.25 14.30 -28.83
C LEU A 307 46.07 14.12 -27.31
N CYS A 308 46.28 15.17 -26.52
CA CYS A 308 46.01 15.16 -25.08
C CYS A 308 44.52 14.92 -24.79
N ASP A 309 43.63 15.61 -25.49
CA ASP A 309 42.18 15.47 -25.35
C ASP A 309 41.74 14.04 -25.73
N LEU A 310 42.34 13.45 -26.76
CA LEU A 310 42.08 12.07 -27.18
C LEU A 310 42.53 11.09 -26.11
N MET A 311 43.72 11.29 -25.56
CA MET A 311 44.23 10.46 -24.47
C MET A 311 43.32 10.56 -23.23
N GLU A 312 42.88 11.77 -22.88
CA GLU A 312 41.98 11.99 -21.76
C GLU A 312 40.63 11.27 -21.96
N LYS A 313 40.04 11.38 -23.16
CA LYS A 313 38.82 10.66 -23.55
C LYS A 313 39.01 9.14 -23.61
N ALA A 314 40.20 8.67 -23.98
CA ALA A 314 40.56 7.25 -23.95
C ALA A 314 40.85 6.71 -22.52
N GLY A 315 40.70 7.55 -21.49
CA GLY A 315 40.86 7.18 -20.08
C GLY A 315 42.29 7.28 -19.56
N PHE A 316 43.22 7.87 -20.32
CA PHE A 316 44.53 8.24 -19.81
C PHE A 316 44.38 9.52 -18.99
N ARG A 317 44.29 9.37 -17.66
CA ARG A 317 44.24 10.52 -16.76
C ARG A 317 45.45 11.42 -17.00
N LYS A 318 45.19 12.69 -17.26
CA LYS A 318 46.18 13.76 -17.13
C LYS A 318 46.64 13.74 -15.68
N ASP A 319 47.83 13.23 -15.41
CA ASP A 319 48.41 13.32 -14.08
C ASP A 319 48.83 14.78 -13.89
N PRO A 320 48.08 15.58 -13.10
CA PRO A 320 48.27 17.03 -13.07
C PRO A 320 49.65 17.42 -12.54
N ASN A 321 50.35 16.49 -11.89
CA ASN A 321 51.67 16.70 -11.30
C ASN A 321 52.83 16.27 -12.21
N ARG A 322 52.57 15.68 -13.38
CA ARG A 322 53.63 15.02 -14.18
C ARG A 322 54.26 15.90 -15.26
N PHE A 323 53.69 17.07 -15.55
CA PHE A 323 54.14 17.96 -16.64
C PHE A 323 54.37 19.42 -16.23
N SER A 324 54.35 19.77 -14.95
CA SER A 324 54.86 21.07 -14.51
C SER A 324 56.38 21.08 -14.71
N GLY A 325 56.84 21.74 -15.77
CA GLY A 325 58.21 21.70 -16.29
C GLY A 325 59.33 22.25 -15.40
N ASP A 326 59.15 22.31 -14.08
CA ASP A 326 60.16 22.81 -13.13
C ASP A 326 60.97 21.68 -12.46
N GLU A 327 60.59 20.40 -12.59
CA GLU A 327 61.25 19.29 -11.86
C GLU A 327 61.83 18.16 -12.72
N ILE A 328 61.92 18.31 -14.06
CA ILE A 328 62.44 17.23 -14.92
C ILE A 328 63.99 17.15 -14.91
N ALA A 329 64.68 18.20 -14.44
CA ALA A 329 66.15 18.25 -14.44
C ALA A 329 66.86 17.31 -13.44
N PRO A 330 66.36 17.02 -12.22
CA PRO A 330 67.09 16.17 -11.26
C PRO A 330 66.83 14.66 -11.43
N GLU A 331 65.66 14.24 -11.89
CA GLU A 331 65.28 12.81 -11.92
C GLU A 331 65.97 12.00 -13.04
N LEU A 332 66.22 12.62 -14.20
CA LEU A 332 66.99 11.99 -15.28
C LEU A 332 68.49 11.85 -14.93
N ALA A 333 69.01 12.68 -14.01
CA ALA A 333 70.36 12.53 -13.48
C ALA A 333 70.47 11.40 -12.43
N ALA A 334 69.36 11.01 -11.80
CA ALA A 334 69.33 9.95 -10.79
C ALA A 334 69.14 8.53 -11.40
N LEU A 335 68.55 8.43 -12.59
CA LEU A 335 68.26 7.14 -13.25
C LEU A 335 69.47 6.46 -13.91
N GLY A 336 70.66 7.09 -13.87
CA GLY A 336 71.94 6.45 -14.23
C GLY A 336 72.48 5.46 -13.19
N ALA A 337 71.84 5.34 -12.02
CA ALA A 337 72.32 4.47 -10.95
C ALA A 337 71.19 3.94 -10.07
N GLN A 338 70.37 3.00 -10.56
CA GLN A 338 69.92 1.84 -9.78
C GLN A 338 69.01 0.92 -10.59
N GLN A 339 69.45 -0.33 -10.71
CA GLN A 339 68.64 -1.46 -11.12
C GLN A 339 68.00 -2.09 -9.87
N THR A 340 66.79 -2.64 -10.05
CA THR A 340 66.04 -3.59 -9.20
C THR A 340 65.02 -3.03 -8.19
N SER A 341 63.76 -2.97 -8.65
CA SER A 341 62.63 -3.56 -7.92
C SER A 341 61.54 -3.95 -8.92
N ALA A 342 61.51 -5.23 -9.26
CA ALA A 342 60.51 -5.83 -10.13
C ALA A 342 59.27 -6.18 -9.31
N CYS A 343 58.17 -5.44 -9.49
CA CYS A 343 56.80 -5.95 -9.28
C CYS A 343 55.66 -5.04 -9.81
N GLU A 344 55.91 -3.82 -10.32
CA GLU A 344 54.83 -2.97 -10.88
C GLU A 344 54.84 -2.82 -12.41
N GLY A 345 55.94 -3.17 -13.10
CA GLY A 345 56.07 -3.02 -14.56
C GLY A 345 55.20 -3.97 -15.42
N ALA A 346 54.64 -5.03 -14.84
CA ALA A 346 53.86 -6.03 -15.59
C ALA A 346 52.37 -5.70 -15.75
N LYS A 347 51.80 -4.83 -14.90
CA LYS A 347 50.40 -4.38 -15.04
C LYS A 347 50.25 -3.20 -16.00
N TRP A 348 51.27 -2.35 -16.08
CA TRP A 348 51.32 -1.23 -17.01
C TRP A 348 51.51 -1.68 -18.46
N THR A 349 52.27 -2.74 -18.72
CA THR A 349 52.54 -3.22 -20.08
C THR A 349 51.33 -3.84 -20.75
N VAL A 350 50.49 -4.60 -20.05
CA VAL A 350 49.28 -5.21 -20.66
C VAL A 350 48.17 -4.19 -20.86
N GLY A 351 47.94 -3.28 -19.90
CA GLY A 351 46.96 -2.18 -20.03
C GLY A 351 47.37 -1.19 -21.10
N CYS A 352 48.62 -0.70 -21.09
CA CYS A 352 49.12 0.25 -22.08
C CYS A 352 49.30 -0.40 -23.46
N MET A 353 49.70 -1.68 -23.60
CA MET A 353 49.71 -2.33 -24.92
C MET A 353 48.31 -2.57 -25.46
N HIS A 354 47.33 -2.89 -24.61
CA HIS A 354 45.95 -3.03 -25.07
C HIS A 354 45.40 -1.67 -25.52
N GLN A 355 45.59 -0.62 -24.72
CA GLN A 355 45.19 0.75 -25.07
C GLN A 355 45.97 1.30 -26.26
N TRP A 356 47.26 1.00 -26.42
CA TRP A 356 48.07 1.41 -27.58
C TRP A 356 47.68 0.64 -28.84
N SER A 357 47.37 -0.66 -28.73
CA SER A 357 46.80 -1.42 -29.85
C SER A 357 45.40 -0.94 -30.21
N LEU A 358 44.63 -0.45 -29.23
CA LEU A 358 43.32 0.16 -29.45
C LEU A 358 43.48 1.51 -30.15
N LEU A 359 44.46 2.33 -29.72
CA LEU A 359 44.81 3.60 -30.33
C LEU A 359 45.30 3.41 -31.78
N GLN A 360 46.21 2.45 -32.01
CA GLN A 360 46.65 2.07 -33.35
C GLN A 360 45.49 1.53 -34.19
N ARG A 361 44.59 0.73 -33.63
CA ARG A 361 43.40 0.25 -34.36
C ARG A 361 42.40 1.37 -34.66
N LEU A 362 42.20 2.32 -33.75
CA LEU A 362 41.30 3.46 -33.92
C LEU A 362 41.87 4.49 -34.90
N LEU A 363 43.19 4.64 -34.97
CA LEU A 363 43.89 5.51 -35.93
C LEU A 363 44.06 4.88 -37.32
N VAL A 364 44.04 3.54 -37.41
CA VAL A 364 44.22 2.78 -38.67
C VAL A 364 42.90 2.23 -39.22
N CYS A 365 41.81 2.22 -38.45
CA CYS A 365 40.47 1.95 -39.01
C CYS A 365 40.07 3.16 -39.86
N GLU A 366 40.10 2.97 -41.18
CA GLU A 366 39.51 3.87 -42.17
C GLU A 366 38.07 4.23 -41.74
N CYS A 367 37.83 5.52 -41.47
CA CYS A 367 36.50 6.12 -41.48
C CYS A 367 35.85 6.02 -42.87
#